data_AF-A0A528IRT9-F1
#
_entry.id   AF-A0A528IRT9-F1
#
_cell.length_a   1.000
_cell.length_b   1.000
_cell.length_c   1.000
_cell.angle_alpha   90.00
_cell.angle_beta   90.00
_cell.angle_gamma   90.00
#
_symmetry.space_group_name_H-M   'P 1'
#
loop_
_entity.id
_entity.type
_entity.pdbx_description
1 polymer ?
#
loop_
_entity_poly.entity_id
_entity_poly.type
_entity_poly.pdbx_seq_one_letter_code
_entity_poly.pdbx_strand_id
1 'polypeptide(L)' 'DQLKNSGLAANVVYMVVPGFTVTAEVDYDRYGNFGVGPADPTTVKGTSKPNSVGGILRFQRSF' A
#
# COMPACT_ATOMS: atom_id res chain seq x y z
N ASP A 1 -1.55 -3.26 -26.30
CA ASP A 1 -0.91 -3.67 -25.04
C ASP A 1 -1.55 -3.00 -23.86
N GLN A 2 -2.13 -3.78 -22.97
CA GLN A 2 -2.87 -3.27 -21.81
C GLN A 2 -1.89 -2.96 -20.68
N LEU A 3 -1.90 -1.70 -20.23
CA LEU A 3 -1.29 -1.25 -18.99
C LEU A 3 -1.93 -2.01 -17.81
N LYS A 4 -1.33 -3.13 -17.41
CA LYS A 4 -1.81 -3.95 -16.28
C LYS A 4 -1.26 -3.40 -14.97
N ASN A 5 -1.87 -2.33 -14.49
CA ASN A 5 -1.71 -1.87 -13.11
C ASN A 5 -2.68 -2.66 -12.22
N SER A 6 -2.21 -3.24 -11.12
CA SER A 6 -3.05 -4.00 -10.19
C SER A 6 -2.63 -3.76 -8.75
N GLY A 7 -3.59 -3.42 -7.90
CA GLY A 7 -3.40 -3.27 -6.45
C GLY A 7 -4.30 -4.24 -5.68
N LEU A 8 -3.85 -4.66 -4.50
CA LEU A 8 -4.62 -5.47 -3.54
C LEU A 8 -4.40 -4.90 -2.13
N ALA A 9 -5.48 -4.71 -1.38
CA ALA A 9 -5.44 -4.33 0.03
C ALA A 9 -6.17 -5.38 0.87
N ALA A 10 -5.65 -5.66 2.07
CA ALA A 10 -6.28 -6.55 3.04
C ALA A 10 -6.22 -5.95 4.44
N ASN A 11 -7.37 -6.00 5.13
CA ASN A 11 -7.57 -5.29 6.39
C ASN A 11 -8.02 -6.28 7.47
N VAL A 12 -7.37 -6.22 8.63
CA VAL A 12 -7.76 -6.97 9.84
C VAL A 12 -8.06 -5.97 10.94
N VAL A 13 -9.24 -6.10 11.55
CA VAL A 13 -9.68 -5.28 12.68
C VAL A 13 -9.85 -6.17 13.90
N TYR A 14 -9.18 -5.82 15.00
CA TYR A 14 -9.23 -6.59 16.24
C TYR A 14 -9.45 -5.69 17.45
N MET A 15 -10.46 -6.02 18.26
CA MET A 15 -10.70 -5.38 19.54
C MET A 15 -9.91 -6.12 20.62
N VAL A 16 -8.83 -5.50 21.09
CA VAL A 16 -7.90 -6.14 22.04
C VAL A 16 -8.54 -6.19 23.44
N VAL A 17 -9.17 -5.09 23.84
CA VAL A 17 -9.97 -4.98 25.06
C VAL A 17 -11.18 -4.08 24.74
N PRO A 18 -12.28 -4.13 25.51
CA PRO A 18 -13.42 -3.23 25.31
C PRO A 18 -12.96 -1.77 25.22
N GLY A 19 -13.38 -1.09 24.16
CA GLY A 19 -13.00 0.31 23.90
C GLY A 19 -11.60 0.51 23.33
N PHE A 20 -10.85 -0.53 22.97
CA PHE A 20 -9.57 -0.41 22.29
C PHE A 20 -9.47 -1.35 21.07
N THR A 21 -9.38 -0.74 19.90
CA THR A 21 -9.34 -1.43 18.61
C THR A 21 -8.01 -1.15 17.91
N VAL A 22 -7.44 -2.20 17.34
CA VAL A 22 -6.27 -2.15 16.46
C VAL A 22 -6.71 -2.58 15.07
N THR A 23 -6.37 -1.77 14.06
CA THR A 23 -6.57 -2.10 12.65
C THR A 23 -5.22 -2.19 11.97
N ALA A 24 -4.96 -3.33 11.33
CA ALA A 24 -3.81 -3.51 10.45
C ALA A 24 -4.30 -3.57 9.00
N GLU A 25 -3.63 -2.82 8.13
CA GLU A 25 -3.84 -2.79 6.68
C GLU A 25 -2.52 -3.09 5.99
N VAL A 26 -2.58 -3.94 4.96
CA VAL A 26 -1.45 -4.21 4.06
C VAL A 26 -1.91 -4.02 2.63
N ASP A 27 -1.10 -3.26 1.89
CA ASP A 27 -1.33 -2.91 0.49
C ASP A 27 -0.19 -3.46 -0.36
N TYR A 28 -0.53 -4.06 -1.49
CA TYR A 28 0.40 -4.48 -2.52
C TYR A 28 0.01 -3.83 -3.83
N ASP A 29 0.95 -3.11 -4.44
CA ASP A 29 0.77 -2.48 -5.73
C ASP A 29 1.78 -3.01 -6.74
N ARG A 30 1.29 -3.34 -7.94
CA ARG A 30 2.10 -3.66 -9.12
C ARG A 30 1.86 -2.61 -10.18
N TYR A 31 2.86 -1.76 -10.37
CA TYR A 31 2.91 -0.73 -11.40
C TYR A 31 3.42 -1.33 -12.72
N GLY A 32 2.54 -1.43 -13.71
CA GLY A 32 2.95 -1.75 -15.08
C GLY A 32 3.72 -0.59 -15.69
N ASN A 33 4.76 -0.87 -16.50
CA ASN A 33 5.58 0.15 -17.17
C ASN A 33 4.67 1.07 -18.00
N PHE A 34 4.41 2.27 -17.50
CA PHE A 34 3.72 3.29 -18.26
C PHE A 34 4.66 3.68 -19.41
N GLY A 35 4.22 3.47 -20.65
CA GLY A 35 4.84 4.10 -21.82
C GLY A 35 4.63 5.61 -21.84
N VAL A 36 4.81 6.27 -20.69
CA VAL A 36 4.87 7.73 -20.57
C VAL A 36 6.33 8.10 -20.73
N GLY A 37 6.59 9.07 -21.61
CA GLY A 37 7.92 9.63 -21.88
C GLY A 37 8.61 10.19 -20.61
N PRO A 38 9.73 10.90 -20.77
CA PRO A 38 10.85 11.00 -19.80
C PRO A 38 10.58 11.77 -18.50
N ALA A 39 9.35 11.80 -18.00
CA ALA A 39 9.06 12.06 -16.61
C ALA A 39 9.21 10.74 -15.83
N ASP A 40 10.46 10.32 -15.63
CA ASP A 40 10.79 9.29 -14.65
C ASP A 40 10.11 9.67 -13.32
N PRO A 41 9.21 8.84 -12.76
CA PRO A 41 8.75 9.05 -11.39
C PRO A 41 9.99 9.05 -10.52
N THR A 42 10.26 10.17 -9.85
CA THR A 42 11.51 10.48 -9.14
C THR A 42 12.01 9.26 -8.39
N THR A 43 12.87 8.49 -9.06
CA THR A 43 13.29 7.20 -8.57
C THR A 43 14.36 7.54 -7.55
N VAL A 44 14.07 7.31 -6.27
CA VAL A 44 15.13 7.29 -5.26
C VAL A 44 16.17 6.29 -5.80
N LYS A 45 17.43 6.71 -5.95
CA LYS A 45 18.50 5.84 -6.47
C LYS A 45 18.43 4.47 -5.76
N GLY A 46 18.01 3.43 -6.50
CA GLY A 46 17.84 2.06 -5.97
C GLY A 46 16.43 1.48 -6.03
N THR A 47 15.38 2.25 -6.35
CA THR A 47 14.00 1.73 -6.42
C THR A 47 13.57 1.40 -7.85
N SER A 48 14.31 0.53 -8.54
CA SER A 48 14.00 0.07 -9.91
C SER A 48 12.94 -1.04 -9.96
N LYS A 49 12.21 -1.29 -8.87
CA LYS A 49 11.25 -2.39 -8.80
C LYS A 49 9.83 -1.87 -9.06
N PRO A 50 9.09 -2.44 -10.02
CA PRO A 50 7.74 -2.01 -10.39
C PRO A 50 6.67 -2.36 -9.34
N ASN A 51 7.05 -2.89 -8.18
CA ASN A 51 6.12 -3.34 -7.15
C ASN A 51 6.40 -2.60 -5.84
N SER A 52 5.33 -2.21 -5.15
CA SER A 52 5.35 -1.59 -3.82
C SER A 52 4.58 -2.44 -2.83
N VAL A 53 5.05 -2.48 -1.59
CA VAL A 53 4.31 -3.03 -0.45
C VAL A 53 4.25 -1.93 0.59
N GLY A 54 3.04 -1.63 1.07
CA GLY A 54 2.76 -0.61 2.06
C GLY A 54 1.73 -1.10 3.08
N GLY A 55 1.40 -0.25 4.04
CA GLY A 55 0.36 -0.54 5.00
C GLY A 55 0.30 0.45 6.14
N ILE A 56 -0.77 0.36 6.93
CA ILE A 56 -1.05 1.24 8.07
C ILE A 56 -1.40 0.38 9.29
N LEU A 57 -0.86 0.78 10.44
CA LEU A 57 -1.33 0.30 11.74
C LEU A 57 -2.04 1.45 12.46
N ARG A 58 -3.33 1.27 12.74
CA ARG A 58 -4.18 2.27 13.41
C ARG A 58 -4.59 1.78 14.80
N PHE A 59 -4.45 2.69 15.76
CA PHE A 59 -4.87 2.49 17.15
C PHE A 59 -6.03 3.44 17.45
N GLN A 60 -7.14 2.90 17.96
CA GLN A 60 -8.30 3.70 18.34
C GLN A 60 -8.76 3.32 19.74
N ARG A 61 -8.89 4.30 20.63
CA ARG A 61 -9.41 4.12 21.99
C ARG A 61 -10.59 5.04 22.27
N SER A 62 -11.64 4.49 22.87
CA SER A 62 -12.78 5.24 23.41
C SER A 62 -12.61 5.42 24.92
N PHE A 63 -12.99 6.60 25.42
CA PHE A 63 -12.95 6.99 26.83
C PHE A 63 -14.36 7.08 27.40
#